data_AF-F1L9R7-F1
#
_entry.id   AF-F1L9R7-F1
#
_cell.length_a   1.000
_cell.length_b   1.000
_cell.length_c   1.000
_cell.angle_alpha   90.00
_cell.angle_beta   90.00
_cell.angle_gamma   90.00
#
_symmetry.space_group_name_H-M   'P 1'
#
loop_
_entity.id
_entity.type
_entity.pdbx_description
1 polymer ?
#
loop_
_entity_poly.entity_id
_entity_poly.type
_entity_poly.pdbx_seq_one_letter_code
_entity_poly.pdbx_strand_id
1 'polypeptide(L)'
;MLSASFRILPLSRRVVHTKPKLLMSLDTEERKQLLEPLFANGWTMVDGRDAIRKNFQFKNFNEAFAFMVRVALQAEKMDHHPEWFNVYNKVDVTLSSHDVNGLSQRDVKLAKFMDKAST
;
A
#
# COMPACT_ATOMS: atom_id res chain seq x y z
N MET A 1 22.91 -55.83 37.33
CA MET A 1 23.02 -54.35 37.39
C MET A 1 22.24 -53.77 36.22
N LEU A 2 21.02 -53.30 36.46
CA LEU A 2 20.14 -52.77 35.40
C LEU A 2 20.57 -51.35 35.02
N SER A 3 20.82 -51.13 33.73
CA SER A 3 21.08 -49.83 33.13
C SER A 3 19.75 -49.14 32.83
N ALA A 4 19.50 -47.98 33.46
CA ALA A 4 18.35 -47.14 33.17
C ALA A 4 18.73 -46.12 32.07
N SER A 5 18.15 -46.27 30.88
CA SER A 5 18.33 -45.34 29.77
C SER A 5 17.34 -44.17 29.89
N PHE A 6 17.85 -42.97 30.16
CA PHE A 6 17.06 -41.74 30.13
C PHE A 6 16.95 -41.23 28.68
N ARG A 7 15.73 -41.24 28.12
CA ARG A 7 15.41 -40.56 26.86
C ARG A 7 15.10 -39.09 27.14
N ILE A 8 15.94 -38.19 26.64
CA ILE A 8 15.68 -36.75 26.62
C ILE A 8 14.72 -36.49 25.44
N LEU A 9 13.53 -35.97 25.72
CA LEU A 9 12.60 -35.49 24.70
C LEU A 9 13.05 -34.12 24.19
N PRO A 10 12.96 -33.84 22.87
CA PRO A 10 13.39 -32.56 22.32
C PRO A 10 12.41 -31.45 22.73
N LEU A 11 12.96 -30.29 23.09
CA LEU A 11 12.20 -29.06 23.32
C LEU A 11 11.49 -28.66 22.02
N SER A 12 10.15 -28.70 22.05
CA SER A 12 9.30 -28.26 20.94
C SER A 12 9.55 -26.78 20.64
N ARG A 13 10.03 -26.48 19.43
CA ARG A 13 10.14 -25.11 18.91
C ARG A 13 8.75 -24.49 18.91
N ARG A 14 8.55 -23.44 19.71
CA ARG A 14 7.37 -22.57 19.59
C ARG A 14 7.36 -21.96 18.19
N VAL A 15 6.45 -22.44 17.35
CA VAL A 15 6.06 -21.76 16.12
C VAL A 15 5.30 -20.51 16.55
N VAL A 16 5.95 -19.34 16.44
CA VAL A 16 5.27 -18.05 16.61
C VAL A 16 4.27 -17.95 15.46
N HIS A 17 3.00 -18.19 15.75
CA HIS A 17 1.92 -17.95 14.81
C HIS A 17 1.73 -16.44 14.70
N THR A 18 2.28 -15.83 13.66
CA THR A 18 1.85 -14.49 13.25
C THR A 18 0.42 -14.63 12.74
N LYS A 19 -0.54 -13.99 13.42
CA LYS A 19 -1.92 -13.91 12.94
C LYS A 19 -1.91 -13.35 11.51
N PRO A 20 -2.75 -13.86 10.60
CA PRO A 20 -2.88 -13.26 9.27
C PRO A 20 -3.20 -11.78 9.46
N LYS A 21 -2.43 -10.92 8.77
CA LYS A 21 -2.62 -9.47 8.86
C LYS A 21 -3.99 -9.17 8.27
N LEU A 22 -5.00 -9.04 9.14
CA LEU A 22 -6.32 -8.56 8.75
C LEU A 22 -6.11 -7.26 7.98
N LEU A 23 -6.90 -7.03 6.94
CA LEU A 23 -6.95 -5.73 6.27
C LEU A 23 -7.28 -4.69 7.34
N MET A 24 -6.26 -3.91 7.72
CA MET A 24 -6.30 -2.96 8.81
C MET A 24 -5.89 -1.59 8.29
N SER A 25 -6.53 -0.57 8.81
CA SER A 25 -6.10 0.81 8.66
C SER A 25 -4.69 0.97 9.25
N LEU A 26 -3.88 1.88 8.67
CA LEU A 26 -2.56 2.19 9.18
C LEU A 26 -2.65 2.77 10.60
N ASP A 27 -1.83 2.23 11.51
CA ASP A 27 -1.64 2.81 12.84
C ASP A 27 -0.72 4.04 12.81
N THR A 28 -0.49 4.67 13.97
CA THR A 28 0.32 5.90 14.07
C THR A 28 1.77 5.70 13.63
N GLU A 29 2.38 4.58 13.98
CA GLU A 29 3.78 4.30 13.62
C GLU A 29 3.91 3.91 12.15
N GLU A 30 2.98 3.09 11.65
CA GLU A 30 2.91 2.75 10.22
C GLU A 30 2.71 4.01 9.37
N ARG A 31 1.84 4.95 9.78
CA ARG A 31 1.65 6.23 9.07
C ARG A 31 2.93 7.04 9.01
N LYS A 32 3.60 7.22 10.15
CA LYS A 32 4.87 7.96 10.22
C LYS A 32 5.94 7.34 9.32
N GLN A 33 6.05 6.02 9.29
CA GLN A 33 7.08 5.34 8.49
C GLN A 33 6.75 5.28 7.00
N LEU A 34 5.48 5.08 6.66
CA LEU A 34 5.06 4.78 5.29
C LEU A 34 4.63 6.00 4.48
N LEU A 35 4.10 7.04 5.13
CA LEU A 35 3.59 8.24 4.45
C LEU A 35 4.66 9.32 4.26
N GLU A 36 5.62 9.46 5.17
CA GLU A 36 6.71 10.46 5.05
C GLU A 36 7.42 10.41 3.68
N PRO A 37 7.81 9.23 3.14
CA PRO A 37 8.40 9.18 1.80
C PRO A 37 7.45 9.58 0.68
N LEU A 38 6.14 9.35 0.85
CA LEU A 38 5.12 9.78 -0.12
C LEU A 38 4.94 11.29 -0.10
N PHE A 39 4.96 11.90 1.09
CA PHE A 39 4.89 13.35 1.25
C PHE A 39 6.08 14.06 0.62
N ALA A 40 7.29 13.51 0.79
CA ALA A 40 8.48 14.00 0.10
C ALA A 40 8.35 13.93 -1.45
N ASN A 41 7.52 13.01 -1.96
CA ASN A 41 7.20 12.87 -3.38
C ASN A 41 5.93 13.63 -3.81
N GLY A 42 5.41 14.55 -2.99
CA GLY A 42 4.28 15.41 -3.35
C GLY A 42 2.88 14.79 -3.17
N TRP A 43 2.77 13.65 -2.47
CA TRP A 43 1.47 13.23 -1.93
C TRP A 43 1.09 14.09 -0.72
N THR A 44 -0.20 14.26 -0.48
CA THR A 44 -0.73 15.05 0.64
C THR A 44 -1.94 14.36 1.25
N MET A 45 -2.26 14.68 2.51
CA MET A 45 -3.51 14.25 3.13
C MET A 45 -4.70 15.02 2.52
N VAL A 46 -5.83 14.35 2.35
CA VAL A 46 -7.09 14.99 1.98
C VAL A 46 -7.74 15.58 3.23
N ASP A 47 -8.17 16.84 3.17
CA ASP A 47 -8.88 17.46 4.29
C ASP A 47 -10.22 16.77 4.54
N GLY A 48 -10.53 16.50 5.81
CA GLY A 48 -11.76 15.83 6.24
C GLY A 48 -11.91 14.36 5.82
N ARG A 49 -10.89 13.71 5.23
CA ARG A 49 -10.95 12.31 4.80
C ARG A 49 -9.64 11.59 5.06
N ASP A 50 -9.70 10.36 5.59
CA ASP A 50 -8.51 9.52 5.73
C ASP A 50 -8.08 8.92 4.38
N ALA A 51 -7.44 9.77 3.58
CA ALA A 51 -7.01 9.51 2.22
C ALA A 51 -5.76 10.33 1.88
N ILE A 52 -5.00 9.87 0.89
CA ILE A 52 -3.89 10.63 0.30
C ILE A 52 -4.20 11.02 -1.14
N ARG A 53 -3.70 12.17 -1.57
CA ARG A 53 -3.90 12.70 -2.92
C ARG A 53 -2.61 13.21 -3.55
N LYS A 54 -2.48 13.05 -4.87
CA LYS A 54 -1.41 13.62 -5.68
C LYS A 54 -1.89 13.97 -7.08
N ASN A 55 -1.41 15.09 -7.59
CA ASN A 55 -1.57 15.51 -8.98
C ASN A 55 -0.36 15.09 -9.80
N PHE A 56 -0.56 14.19 -10.76
CA PHE A 56 0.44 13.82 -11.75
C PHE A 56 0.28 14.71 -12.99
N GLN A 57 1.40 15.23 -13.51
CA GLN A 57 1.41 16.05 -14.72
C GLN A 57 2.39 15.47 -15.74
N PHE A 58 1.91 15.31 -16.96
CA PHE A 58 2.64 14.71 -18.09
C PHE A 58 2.78 15.72 -19.23
N LYS A 59 3.48 15.38 -20.31
CA LYS A 59 3.64 16.30 -21.46
C LYS A 59 2.33 16.46 -22.25
N ASN A 60 1.55 15.39 -22.36
CA ASN A 60 0.34 15.32 -23.18
C ASN A 60 -0.60 14.22 -22.68
N PHE A 61 -1.77 14.09 -23.32
CA PHE A 61 -2.75 13.06 -22.97
C PHE A 61 -2.27 11.63 -23.21
N ASN A 62 -1.46 11.37 -24.25
CA ASN A 62 -0.97 10.02 -24.55
C ASN A 62 -0.10 9.49 -23.39
N GLU A 63 0.83 10.30 -22.90
CA GLU A 63 1.66 9.95 -21.74
C GLU A 63 0.83 9.76 -20.46
N ALA A 64 -0.13 10.66 -20.20
CA ALA A 64 -1.02 10.53 -19.05
C ALA A 64 -1.83 9.23 -19.11
N PHE A 65 -2.38 8.89 -20.29
CA PHE A 65 -3.16 7.68 -20.45
C PHE A 65 -2.30 6.41 -20.38
N ALA A 66 -1.06 6.45 -20.88
CA ALA A 66 -0.11 5.34 -20.72
C ALA A 66 0.23 5.09 -19.24
N PHE A 67 0.41 6.15 -18.44
CA PHE A 67 0.50 6.04 -16.98
C PHE A 67 -0.76 5.38 -16.40
N MET A 68 -1.95 5.85 -16.78
CA MET A 68 -3.22 5.30 -16.30
C MET A 68 -3.38 3.81 -16.63
N VAL A 69 -3.00 3.37 -17.84
CA VAL A 69 -3.03 1.94 -18.22
C VAL A 69 -2.15 1.09 -17.31
N ARG A 70 -0.91 1.53 -17.04
CA ARG A 70 -0.01 0.81 -16.12
C ARG A 70 -0.60 0.70 -14.71
N VAL A 71 -1.20 1.79 -14.23
CA VAL A 71 -1.88 1.84 -12.93
C VAL A 71 -3.09 0.91 -12.90
N ALA A 72 -3.91 0.88 -13.94
CA ALA A 72 -5.09 0.02 -14.02
C ALA A 72 -4.71 -1.47 -13.93
N LEU A 73 -3.67 -1.89 -14.65
CA LEU A 73 -3.16 -3.27 -14.58
C LEU A 73 -2.65 -3.64 -13.17
N GLN A 74 -1.99 -2.70 -12.50
CA GLN A 74 -1.51 -2.91 -11.14
C GLN A 74 -2.67 -2.92 -10.12
N ALA A 75 -3.66 -2.05 -10.30
CA ALA A 75 -4.86 -1.98 -9.47
C ALA A 75 -5.63 -3.30 -9.51
N GLU A 76 -5.86 -3.85 -10.70
CA GLU A 76 -6.50 -5.17 -10.88
C GLU A 76 -5.70 -6.29 -10.21
N LYS A 77 -4.38 -6.30 -10.40
CA LYS A 77 -3.50 -7.30 -9.74
C LYS A 77 -3.56 -7.21 -8.21
N MET A 78 -3.80 -6.03 -7.66
CA MET A 78 -3.87 -5.78 -6.22
C MET A 78 -5.27 -5.92 -5.64
N ASP A 79 -6.30 -6.01 -6.48
CA ASP A 79 -7.71 -5.81 -6.11
C ASP A 79 -7.87 -4.54 -5.25
N HIS A 80 -7.30 -3.44 -5.73
CA HIS A 80 -7.29 -2.14 -5.05
C HIS A 80 -7.24 -1.00 -6.06
N HIS A 81 -8.34 -0.27 -6.18
CA HIS A 81 -8.53 0.70 -7.26
C HIS A 81 -8.40 2.15 -6.78
N PRO A 82 -7.86 3.06 -7.60
CA PRO A 82 -7.80 4.47 -7.26
C PRO A 82 -9.12 5.18 -7.57
N GLU A 83 -9.37 6.28 -6.85
CA GLU A 83 -10.24 7.34 -7.33
C GLU A 83 -9.39 8.33 -8.13
N TRP A 84 -9.78 8.64 -9.36
CA TRP A 84 -9.03 9.62 -10.15
C TRP A 84 -9.89 10.48 -11.06
N PHE A 85 -9.36 11.63 -11.41
CA PHE A 85 -9.91 12.55 -12.39
C PHE A 85 -8.82 12.96 -13.37
N ASN A 86 -9.05 12.74 -14.67
CA ASN A 86 -8.10 13.08 -15.71
C ASN A 86 -8.63 14.19 -16.62
N VAL A 87 -7.80 15.21 -16.84
CA VAL A 87 -8.03 16.24 -17.87
C VAL A 87 -6.74 16.42 -18.65
N TYR A 88 -6.76 15.98 -19.91
CA TYR A 88 -5.62 16.05 -20.82
C TYR A 88 -4.35 15.44 -20.18
N ASN A 89 -3.34 16.26 -19.86
CA ASN A 89 -2.07 15.83 -19.33
C ASN A 89 -1.98 15.80 -17.79
N LYS A 90 -3.10 15.97 -17.08
CA LYS A 90 -3.15 15.95 -15.62
C LYS A 90 -4.00 14.79 -15.13
N VAL A 91 -3.50 14.03 -14.17
CA VAL A 91 -4.23 12.95 -13.49
C VAL A 91 -4.20 13.24 -11.99
N ASP A 92 -5.35 13.60 -11.46
CA ASP A 92 -5.56 13.85 -10.05
C ASP A 92 -6.00 12.55 -9.38
N VAL A 93 -5.23 12.04 -8.43
CA VAL A 93 -5.42 10.72 -7.83
C VAL A 93 -5.67 10.87 -6.34
N THR A 94 -6.72 10.23 -5.84
CA THR A 94 -7.00 10.04 -4.41
C THR A 94 -7.01 8.54 -4.08
N LEU A 95 -6.37 8.16 -2.98
CA LEU A 95 -6.30 6.78 -2.49
C LEU A 95 -6.81 6.67 -1.06
N SER A 96 -7.68 5.70 -0.84
CA SER A 96 -8.21 5.27 0.46
C SER A 96 -8.79 3.87 0.31
N SER A 97 -8.84 3.09 1.39
CA SER A 97 -9.42 1.75 1.42
C SER A 97 -10.82 1.78 2.04
N HIS A 98 -11.86 1.55 1.22
CA HIS A 98 -13.26 1.61 1.65
C HIS A 98 -13.63 0.58 2.72
N ASP A 99 -13.08 -0.61 2.65
CA ASP A 99 -13.35 -1.73 3.57
C ASP A 99 -12.80 -1.52 4.99
N VAL A 100 -11.81 -0.64 5.15
CA VAL A 100 -11.26 -0.23 6.45
C VAL A 100 -11.55 1.23 6.79
N ASN A 101 -12.40 1.91 6.00
CA ASN A 101 -12.75 3.32 6.14
C ASN A 101 -11.56 4.26 6.33
N GLY A 102 -10.46 4.03 5.58
CA GLY A 102 -9.26 4.84 5.74
C GLY A 102 -8.05 4.32 4.98
N LEU A 103 -6.88 4.86 5.30
CA LEU A 103 -5.62 4.47 4.67
C LEU A 103 -5.19 3.08 5.14
N SER A 104 -4.79 2.23 4.20
CA SER A 104 -4.16 0.93 4.44
C SER A 104 -2.82 0.81 3.72
N GLN A 105 -2.15 -0.33 3.89
CA GLN A 105 -0.93 -0.62 3.15
C GLN A 105 -1.14 -0.78 1.64
N ARG A 106 -2.37 -1.06 1.19
CA ARG A 106 -2.66 -1.14 -0.25
C ARG A 106 -2.57 0.25 -0.89
N ASP A 107 -3.06 1.28 -0.22
CA ASP A 107 -2.95 2.68 -0.67
C ASP A 107 -1.48 3.08 -0.81
N VAL A 108 -0.66 2.78 0.21
CA VAL A 108 0.79 3.05 0.17
C VAL A 108 1.48 2.30 -0.98
N LYS A 109 1.14 1.02 -1.18
CA LYS A 109 1.73 0.20 -2.26
C LYS A 109 1.36 0.75 -3.63
N LEU A 110 0.10 1.12 -3.84
CA LEU A 110 -0.36 1.67 -5.10
C LEU A 110 0.23 3.07 -5.36
N ALA A 111 0.32 3.93 -4.34
CA ALA A 111 0.98 5.23 -4.42
C ALA A 111 2.45 5.11 -4.87
N LYS A 112 3.21 4.19 -4.25
CA LYS A 112 4.61 3.93 -4.62
C LYS A 112 4.73 3.38 -6.04
N PHE A 113 3.78 2.57 -6.48
CA PHE A 113 3.76 2.10 -7.86
C PHE A 113 3.50 3.25 -8.82
N MET A 114 2.53 4.12 -8.53
CA MET A 114 2.21 5.29 -9.34
C MET A 114 3.41 6.23 -9.47
N ASP A 115 4.14 6.49 -8.38
CA ASP A 115 5.37 7.29 -8.44
C ASP A 115 6.37 6.70 -9.44
N LYS A 116 6.61 5.39 -9.39
CA LYS A 116 7.51 4.69 -10.34
C LYS A 116 6.98 4.68 -11.76
N ALA A 117 5.66 4.57 -11.92
CA ALA A 117 5.00 4.58 -13.22
C ALA A 117 4.87 6.00 -13.79
N SER A 118 5.15 7.05 -13.02
CA SER A 118 5.04 8.44 -13.49
C SER A 118 6.34 8.98 -14.11
N THR A 119 7.44 8.26 -13.94
CA THR A 119 8.73 8.47 -14.61
C THR A 119 8.78 7.85 -16.01
#